data_AF-A0A7W1LQD5-F1
#
_entry.id   AF-A0A7W1LQD5-F1
#
_cell.length_a   1.000
_cell.length_b   1.000
_cell.length_c   1.000
_cell.angle_alpha   90.00
_cell.angle_beta   90.00
_cell.angle_gamma   90.00
#
_symmetry.space_group_name_H-M   'P 1'
#
loop_
_entity.id
_entity.type
_entity.pdbx_description
1 polymer ?
#
loop_
_entity_poly.entity_id
_entity_poly.type
_entity_poly.pdbx_seq_one_letter_code
_entity_poly.pdbx_strand_id
1 'polypeptide(L)' 'SKSDLPSLLGYEGVAEYCTEKLGIEISPRFVRESVRRGELRSRIIAKRLRFTPNDVKAWVLDYN' A
#
# COMPACT_ATOMS: atom_id res chain seq x y z
N SER A 1 0.51 -26.14 5.05
CA SER A 1 -0.34 -24.95 5.24
C SER A 1 0.38 -23.72 4.76
N LYS A 2 0.04 -23.22 3.56
CA LYS A 2 0.53 -21.93 3.08
C LYS A 2 -0.23 -20.88 3.88
N SER A 3 0.43 -20.23 4.82
CA SER A 3 -0.19 -19.24 5.69
C SER A 3 -0.74 -18.09 4.83
N ASP A 4 -2.06 -17.91 4.82
CA ASP A 4 -2.81 -16.74 4.32
C ASP A 4 -2.49 -15.48 5.14
N LEU A 5 -1.21 -15.14 5.29
CA LEU A 5 -0.86 -13.77 5.64
C LEU A 5 -1.18 -12.95 4.38
N PRO A 6 -2.10 -11.97 4.43
CA PRO A 6 -2.31 -11.08 3.30
C PRO A 6 -0.93 -10.54 2.92
N SER A 7 -0.51 -10.76 1.68
CA SER A 7 0.83 -10.44 1.20
C SER A 7 1.10 -8.96 1.49
N LEU A 8 1.85 -8.72 2.58
CA LEU A 8 2.10 -7.38 3.07
C LEU A 8 2.91 -6.64 2.01
N LEU A 9 2.37 -5.56 1.49
CA LEU A 9 2.93 -4.83 0.36
C LEU A 9 4.09 -3.94 0.83
N GLY A 10 5.10 -3.77 -0.02
CA GLY A 10 6.04 -2.63 0.06
C GLY A 10 5.55 -1.48 -0.83
N TYR A 11 6.36 -0.44 -1.01
CA TYR A 11 5.97 0.69 -1.87
C TYR A 11 5.62 0.28 -3.32
N GLU A 12 6.40 -0.63 -3.91
CA GLU A 12 6.16 -1.14 -5.27
C GLU A 12 4.89 -1.98 -5.32
N GLY A 13 4.70 -2.90 -4.37
CA GLY A 13 3.48 -3.70 -4.30
C GLY A 13 2.20 -2.88 -4.07
N VAL A 14 2.28 -1.73 -3.40
CA VAL A 14 1.14 -0.81 -3.30
C VAL A 14 0.81 -0.18 -4.66
N ALA A 15 1.83 0.27 -5.39
CA ALA A 15 1.63 0.83 -6.73
C ALA A 15 1.06 -0.21 -7.70
N GLU A 16 1.61 -1.42 -7.72
CA GLU A 16 1.09 -2.54 -8.51
C GLU A 16 -0.35 -2.88 -8.11
N TYR A 17 -0.66 -2.93 -6.82
CA TYR A 17 -2.00 -3.19 -6.32
C TYR A 17 -3.01 -2.14 -6.81
N CYS A 18 -2.66 -0.86 -6.73
CA CYS A 18 -3.51 0.22 -7.22
C CYS A 18 -3.77 0.09 -8.72
N THR A 19 -2.74 -0.18 -9.52
CA THR A 19 -2.89 -0.34 -10.97
C THR A 19 -3.73 -1.57 -11.32
N GLU A 20 -3.38 -2.74 -10.78
CA GLU A 20 -3.99 -4.01 -11.18
C GLU A 20 -5.36 -4.29 -10.57
N LYS A 21 -5.62 -3.80 -9.34
CA LYS A 21 -6.84 -4.12 -8.58
C LYS A 21 -7.83 -2.97 -8.50
N LEU A 22 -7.34 -1.73 -8.58
CA LEU A 22 -8.17 -0.53 -8.47
C LEU A 22 -8.26 0.25 -9.79
N GLY A 23 -7.42 -0.07 -10.79
CA GLY A 23 -7.39 0.66 -12.06
C GLY A 23 -6.83 2.07 -11.94
N ILE A 24 -6.01 2.33 -10.90
CA ILE A 24 -5.47 3.66 -10.60
C ILE A 24 -3.96 3.61 -10.74
N GLU A 25 -3.44 4.37 -11.71
CA GLU A 25 -2.01 4.46 -11.95
C GLU A 25 -1.35 5.41 -10.95
N ILE A 26 -0.53 4.86 -10.05
CA ILE A 26 0.31 5.62 -9.13
C ILE A 26 1.76 5.13 -9.18
N SER A 27 2.71 6.03 -8.97
CA SER A 27 4.12 5.66 -8.90
C SER A 27 4.51 5.21 -7.48
N PRO A 28 5.51 4.31 -7.32
CA PRO A 28 6.08 3.99 -6.01
C PRO A 28 6.63 5.22 -5.26
N ARG A 29 7.05 6.25 -6.00
CA ARG A 29 7.47 7.55 -5.43
C ARG A 29 6.30 8.25 -4.76
N PHE A 30 5.15 8.31 -5.42
CA PHE A 30 3.93 8.89 -4.87
C PHE A 30 3.47 8.16 -3.59
N VAL A 31 3.52 6.83 -3.58
CA VAL A 31 3.23 6.03 -2.38
C VAL A 31 4.15 6.43 -1.22
N ARG A 32 5.47 6.56 -1.48
CA ARG A 32 6.44 6.97 -0.45
C ARG A 32 6.14 8.38 0.09
N GLU A 33 5.77 9.31 -0.76
CA GLU A 33 5.40 10.67 -0.35
C GLU A 33 4.13 10.69 0.49
N SER A 34 3.12 9.89 0.12
CA SER A 34 1.86 9.74 0.86
C SER A 34 2.09 9.17 2.26
N VAL A 35 3.00 8.21 2.40
CA VAL A 35 3.43 7.69 3.71
C VAL A 35 4.16 8.75 4.53
N ARG A 36 5.05 9.54 3.90
CA ARG A 36 5.76 10.63 4.58
C ARG A 36 4.82 11.73 5.07
N ARG A 37 3.72 11.97 4.34
CA ARG A 37 2.66 12.93 4.70
C ARG A 37 1.68 12.37 5.74
N GLY A 38 1.73 11.07 6.01
CA GLY A 38 0.81 10.39 6.93
C GLY A 38 -0.56 10.08 6.32
N GLU A 39 -0.72 10.21 5.00
CA GLU A 39 -1.95 9.94 4.25
C GLU A 39 -2.18 8.43 4.13
N LEU A 40 -1.13 7.67 3.81
CA LEU A 40 -1.15 6.21 3.79
C LEU A 40 -0.57 5.67 5.09
N ARG A 41 -1.44 5.08 5.94
CA ARG A 41 -1.00 4.44 7.19
C ARG A 41 -0.18 3.19 6.88
N SER A 42 0.97 3.09 7.53
CA SER A 42 1.92 1.99 7.37
C SER A 42 2.21 1.32 8.71
N ARG A 43 2.62 0.05 8.67
CA ARG A 43 3.13 -0.68 9.83
C ARG A 43 4.59 -1.06 9.61
N ILE A 44 5.41 -0.98 10.65
CA ILE A 44 6.80 -1.46 10.59
C ILE A 44 6.81 -2.91 11.07
N ILE A 45 7.11 -3.84 10.17
CA ILE A 45 7.24 -5.28 10.45
C ILE A 45 8.63 -5.72 10.03
N ALA A 46 9.40 -6.31 10.96
CA ALA A 46 10.78 -6.73 10.72
C ALA A 46 11.65 -5.62 10.09
N LYS A 47 11.57 -4.39 10.65
CA LYS A 47 12.27 -3.19 10.17
C LYS A 47 11.92 -2.75 8.74
N ARG A 48 10.81 -3.22 8.17
CA ARG A 48 10.32 -2.80 6.85
C ARG A 48 8.91 -2.25 6.95
N LEU A 49 8.61 -1.22 6.16
CA LEU A 49 7.25 -0.72 6.02
C LEU A 49 6.41 -1.71 5.24
N ARG A 50 5.17 -1.90 5.72
CA ARG A 50 4.20 -2.86 5.23
C ARG A 50 2.80 -2.25 5.19
N PHE A 51 2.05 -2.65 4.16
CA PHE A 51 0.67 -2.23 3.94
C PHE A 51 -0.19 -3.48 3.70
N THR A 52 -1.41 -3.48 4.23
CA THR A 52 -2.41 -4.46 3.80
C THR A 52 -3.18 -3.91 2.59
N PRO A 53 -3.75 -4.80 1.74
CA PRO A 53 -4.64 -4.37 0.67
C PRO A 53 -5.80 -3.47 1.13
N ASN A 54 -6.30 -3.68 2.35
CA ASN A 54 -7.37 -2.87 2.92
C ASN A 54 -6.90 -1.46 3.31
N ASP A 55 -5.68 -1.33 3.85
CA ASP A 55 -5.08 -0.01 4.14
C ASP A 55 -4.93 0.80 2.85
N VAL A 56 -4.51 0.15 1.76
CA VAL A 56 -4.35 0.78 0.45
C VAL A 56 -5.71 1.20 -0.13
N LYS A 57 -6.71 0.32 -0.08
CA LYS A 57 -8.09 0.63 -0.53
C LYS A 57 -8.68 1.82 0.21
N ALA A 58 -8.57 1.84 1.53
CA ALA A 58 -9.10 2.93 2.35
C ALA A 58 -8.41 4.24 1.99
N TRP A 59 -7.08 4.25 1.91
CA TRP A 59 -6.31 5.43 1.51
C TRP A 59 -6.72 5.98 0.14
N VAL A 60 -6.90 5.10 -0.84
CA VAL A 60 -7.31 5.49 -2.19
C VAL A 60 -8.72 6.07 -2.25
N LEU A 61 -9.66 5.51 -1.47
CA LEU A 61 -11.05 5.98 -1.40
C LEU A 61 -11.19 7.32 -0.68
N ASP A 62 -10.29 7.65 0.25
CA ASP A 62 -10.22 8.97 0.88
C ASP A 62 -9.63 10.05 -0.05
N TYR A 63 -8.94 9.66 -1.12
CA TYR A 63 -8.22 10.58 -2.03
C TYR A 63 -9.02 10.94 -3.31
N ASN A 64 -10.05 10.16 -3.68
CA ASN A 64 -10.95 10.40 -4.83
C ASN A 64 -12.35 10.80 -4.37
#